data_AF-A0A0B7GVK7-F1
#
_entry.id   AF-A0A0B7GVK7-F1
#
_cell.length_a   1.000
_cell.length_b   1.000
_cell.length_c   1.000
_cell.angle_alpha   90.00
_cell.angle_beta   90.00
_cell.angle_gamma   90.00
#
_symmetry.space_group_name_H-M   'P 1'
#
loop_
_entity.id
_entity.type
_entity.pdbx_description
1 polymer ?
#
loop_
_entity_poly.entity_id
_entity_poly.type
_entity_poly.pdbx_seq_one_letter_code
_entity_poly.pdbx_strand_id
1 'polypeptide(L)'
;MSKALLIPQEIFVGDPAELIIPLSKSDISSLKNFHIEEALLVSPIQTPAITISQIMIIERNNQPHLSIHFIPWDSGLIHFPDLASKGIGIKIPDITVSSILEKTQTNTLQEARAPLLSSRTAYFMYGIIAAGIVFVFILLLIIFLLKKYLYFFLQKLPAKRRVRKFKKQIKKLKRELGARQHLNEVQIKTWYKNFERALRVYIFSSAFINKEKLASFSALTYPEVNYAVKKNAKKNSEAGAQIAQMLQKLELGRYGNNKGVEHLRLQKELIDAADPLILTLETELEQRTLPHD
;
A
#
# COMPACT_ATOMS: atom_id res chain seq x y z
N MET A 1 33.00 -13.57 68.52
CA MET A 1 32.02 -12.65 67.92
C MET A 1 31.73 -13.14 66.51
N SER A 2 30.56 -13.74 66.32
CA SER A 2 30.11 -14.28 65.04
C SER A 2 29.75 -13.12 64.10
N LYS A 3 30.43 -13.06 62.95
CA LYS A 3 30.39 -11.92 62.01
C LYS A 3 29.07 -11.90 61.24
N ALA A 4 28.41 -10.75 61.17
CA ALA A 4 27.24 -10.56 60.31
C ALA A 4 27.64 -10.72 58.83
N LEU A 5 26.77 -11.37 58.04
CA LEU A 5 26.99 -11.66 56.63
C LEU A 5 26.10 -10.74 55.78
N LEU A 6 26.71 -10.07 54.81
CA LEU A 6 26.04 -9.15 53.88
C LEU A 6 25.96 -9.80 52.49
N ILE A 7 24.79 -9.81 51.88
CA ILE A 7 24.53 -10.41 50.57
C ILE A 7 23.78 -9.39 49.69
N PRO A 8 24.34 -8.98 48.54
CA PRO A 8 25.72 -9.20 48.09
C PRO A 8 26.76 -8.53 49.01
N GLN A 9 28.04 -8.94 48.90
CA GLN A 9 29.13 -8.40 49.74
C GLN A 9 29.42 -6.92 49.46
N GLU A 10 29.18 -6.46 48.24
CA GLU A 10 29.21 -5.06 47.84
C GLU A 10 27.78 -4.63 47.51
N ILE A 11 27.30 -3.54 48.11
CA ILE A 11 25.95 -3.00 47.89
C ILE A 11 26.07 -1.63 47.22
N PHE A 12 25.20 -1.40 46.24
CA PHE A 12 25.04 -0.10 45.59
C PHE A 12 23.72 0.57 45.97
N VAL A 13 23.69 1.89 45.85
CA VAL A 13 22.48 2.70 46.07
C VAL A 13 21.36 2.21 45.14
N GLY A 14 20.20 1.87 45.72
CA GLY A 14 19.03 1.38 45.01
C GLY A 14 18.95 -0.13 44.81
N ASP A 15 20.02 -0.88 45.10
CA ASP A 15 20.03 -2.33 44.97
C ASP A 15 19.48 -3.03 46.22
N PRO A 16 18.67 -4.10 46.07
CA PRO A 16 18.20 -4.88 47.20
C PRO A 16 19.35 -5.71 47.80
N ALA A 17 19.43 -5.71 49.12
CA ALA A 17 20.42 -6.46 49.88
C ALA A 17 19.81 -7.16 51.10
N GLU A 18 20.54 -8.13 51.62
CA GLU A 18 20.19 -8.92 52.79
C GLU A 18 21.35 -8.92 53.80
N LEU A 19 21.03 -8.60 55.05
CA LEU A 19 21.95 -8.67 56.19
C LEU A 19 21.52 -9.83 57.10
N ILE A 20 22.42 -10.79 57.29
CA ILE A 20 22.20 -11.98 58.12
C ILE A 20 23.06 -11.88 59.38
N ILE A 21 22.41 -11.86 60.54
CA ILE A 21 23.05 -11.70 61.85
C ILE A 21 22.83 -12.98 62.67
N PRO A 22 23.90 -13.66 63.13
CA PRO A 22 23.75 -14.83 64.00
C PRO A 22 23.20 -14.42 65.38
N LEU A 23 22.17 -15.13 65.85
CA LEU A 23 21.53 -14.84 67.15
C LEU A 23 22.17 -15.65 68.28
N SER A 24 22.50 -14.99 69.39
CA SER A 24 22.93 -15.66 70.61
C SER A 24 21.75 -16.09 71.49
N LYS A 25 21.99 -16.97 72.47
CA LYS A 25 20.92 -17.40 73.42
C LYS A 25 20.27 -16.24 74.18
N SER A 26 21.00 -15.15 74.45
CA SER A 26 20.45 -13.93 75.06
C SER A 26 19.58 -13.14 74.08
N ASP A 27 19.92 -13.11 72.80
CA ASP A 27 19.15 -12.41 71.78
C ASP A 27 17.83 -13.14 71.49
N ILE A 28 17.85 -14.48 71.50
CA ILE A 28 16.62 -15.28 71.41
C ILE A 28 15.69 -15.00 72.59
N SER A 29 16.24 -14.72 73.77
CA SER A 29 15.47 -14.44 74.98
C SER A 29 14.81 -13.04 74.97
N SER A 30 15.38 -12.08 74.22
CA SER A 30 14.79 -10.74 74.05
C SER A 30 13.69 -10.73 72.97
N LEU A 31 13.74 -11.68 72.04
CA LEU A 31 12.74 -11.97 71.01
C LEU A 31 11.55 -12.79 71.59
N LYS A 32 10.89 -12.25 72.63
CA LYS A 32 9.69 -12.89 73.21
C LYS A 32 8.53 -12.81 72.20
N ASN A 33 8.09 -13.96 71.69
CA ASN A 33 6.91 -14.19 70.82
C ASN A 33 7.16 -14.40 69.31
N PHE A 34 8.38 -14.72 68.87
CA PHE A 34 8.65 -14.92 67.44
C PHE A 34 8.89 -16.39 67.07
N HIS A 35 8.23 -16.85 66.00
CA HIS A 35 8.44 -18.18 65.42
C HIS A 35 9.51 -18.12 64.33
N ILE A 36 10.24 -19.23 64.15
CA ILE A 36 11.20 -19.39 63.06
C ILE A 36 10.42 -19.36 61.73
N GLU A 37 10.96 -18.67 60.73
CA GLU A 37 10.37 -18.43 59.39
C GLU A 37 9.16 -17.48 59.35
N GLU A 38 8.81 -16.85 60.47
CA GLU A 38 7.75 -15.82 60.51
C GLU A 38 8.34 -14.43 60.24
N ALA A 39 7.63 -13.62 59.43
CA ALA A 39 8.01 -12.23 59.18
C ALA A 39 7.77 -11.38 60.43
N LEU A 40 8.83 -10.77 60.96
CA LEU A 40 8.81 -9.91 62.15
C LEU A 40 8.23 -8.52 61.84
N LEU A 41 8.23 -8.12 60.56
CA LEU A 41 7.67 -6.85 60.10
C LEU A 41 6.29 -7.03 59.45
N VAL A 42 5.29 -6.32 59.98
CA VAL A 42 3.94 -6.20 59.40
C VAL A 42 3.90 -5.17 58.26
N SER A 43 4.84 -4.21 58.25
CA SER A 43 4.94 -3.16 57.24
C SER A 43 6.40 -2.72 57.06
N PRO A 44 6.81 -2.28 55.84
CA PRO A 44 8.15 -1.77 55.60
C PRO A 44 8.50 -0.58 56.50
N ILE A 45 9.75 -0.50 56.95
CA ILE A 45 10.29 0.67 57.65
C ILE A 45 11.03 1.52 56.63
N GLN A 46 10.60 2.76 56.46
CA GLN A 46 11.21 3.70 55.51
C GLN A 46 11.86 4.85 56.26
N THR A 47 13.14 5.07 55.99
CA THR A 47 13.89 6.26 56.37
C THR A 47 14.49 6.88 55.11
N PRO A 48 14.96 8.14 55.14
CA PRO A 48 15.61 8.75 53.99
C PRO A 48 16.82 7.96 53.45
N ALA A 49 17.54 7.25 54.32
CA ALA A 49 18.76 6.53 53.96
C ALA A 49 18.53 5.05 53.62
N ILE A 50 17.49 4.41 54.16
CA ILE A 50 17.26 2.97 53.99
C ILE A 50 15.77 2.62 54.06
N THR A 51 15.34 1.70 53.22
CA THR A 51 14.04 1.02 53.31
C THR A 51 14.25 -0.43 53.69
N ILE A 52 13.69 -0.85 54.83
CA ILE A 52 13.69 -2.24 55.28
C ILE A 52 12.36 -2.86 54.84
N SER A 53 12.42 -3.83 53.94
CA SER A 53 11.24 -4.49 53.38
C SER A 53 10.76 -5.64 54.26
N GLN A 54 11.68 -6.38 54.88
CA GLN A 54 11.36 -7.60 55.59
C GLN A 54 12.43 -7.92 56.64
N ILE A 55 11.98 -8.42 57.78
CA ILE A 55 12.85 -8.99 58.82
C ILE A 55 12.28 -10.36 59.19
N MET A 56 13.14 -11.37 59.28
CA MET A 56 12.75 -12.75 59.61
C MET A 56 13.78 -13.41 60.50
N ILE A 57 13.37 -14.43 61.24
CA ILE A 57 14.28 -15.37 61.89
C ILE A 57 14.39 -16.60 60.98
N ILE A 58 15.59 -16.86 60.46
CA ILE A 58 15.89 -18.01 59.61
C ILE A 58 16.79 -18.99 60.36
N GLU A 59 16.62 -20.29 60.13
CA GLU A 59 17.55 -21.29 60.65
C GLU A 59 18.64 -21.58 59.62
N ARG A 60 19.92 -21.47 60.04
CA ARG A 60 21.07 -21.79 59.19
C ARG A 60 22.10 -22.54 60.00
N ASN A 61 22.52 -23.71 59.51
CA ASN A 61 23.47 -24.59 60.19
C ASN A 61 23.05 -24.92 61.64
N ASN A 62 21.77 -25.20 61.87
CA ASN A 62 21.21 -25.53 63.18
C ASN A 62 21.38 -24.42 64.23
N GLN A 63 21.49 -23.17 63.76
CA GLN A 63 21.55 -21.94 64.57
C GLN A 63 20.59 -20.89 64.01
N PRO A 64 19.81 -20.20 64.85
CA PRO A 64 18.91 -19.15 64.40
C PRO A 64 19.70 -17.89 64.02
N HIS A 65 19.29 -17.25 62.94
CA HIS A 65 19.85 -16.00 62.43
C HIS A 65 18.72 -15.01 62.14
N LEU A 66 19.00 -13.73 62.33
CA LEU A 66 18.13 -12.63 61.90
C LEU A 66 18.49 -12.26 60.47
N SER A 67 17.54 -12.39 59.54
CA SER A 67 17.66 -11.91 58.17
C SER A 67 16.90 -10.60 58.03
N ILE A 68 17.55 -9.58 57.45
CA ILE A 68 17.02 -8.25 57.21
C ILE A 68 17.18 -7.95 55.72
N HIS A 69 16.07 -7.85 54.99
CA HIS A 69 16.06 -7.38 53.61
C HIS A 69 15.84 -5.87 53.55
N PHE A 70 16.68 -5.17 52.80
CA PHE A 70 16.64 -3.72 52.71
C PHE A 70 17.14 -3.19 51.36
N ILE A 71 16.84 -1.93 51.09
CA ILE A 71 17.33 -1.14 49.96
C ILE A 71 17.93 0.14 50.52
N PRO A 72 19.24 0.41 50.33
CA PRO A 72 19.84 1.67 50.71
C PRO A 72 19.60 2.75 49.65
N TRP A 73 19.31 3.97 50.09
CA TRP A 73 19.06 5.13 49.24
C TRP A 73 20.13 6.21 49.35
N ASP A 74 21.06 6.05 50.29
CA ASP A 74 22.20 6.94 50.47
C ASP A 74 23.53 6.18 50.31
N SER A 75 24.62 6.89 50.04
CA SER A 75 25.97 6.33 49.91
C SER A 75 26.81 6.59 51.16
N GLY A 76 27.80 5.74 51.42
CA GLY A 76 28.68 5.85 52.59
C GLY A 76 28.27 4.91 53.72
N LEU A 77 28.55 5.31 54.96
CA LEU A 77 28.22 4.51 56.15
C LEU A 77 26.74 4.72 56.52
N ILE A 78 25.93 3.67 56.42
CA ILE A 78 24.50 3.72 56.75
C ILE A 78 24.25 3.09 58.11
N HIS A 79 23.59 3.85 58.97
CA HIS A 79 23.10 3.42 60.27
C HIS A 79 21.69 2.85 60.15
N PHE A 80 21.45 1.67 60.74
CA PHE A 80 20.11 1.11 60.82
C PHE A 80 19.25 1.85 61.87
N PRO A 81 17.95 2.03 61.61
CA PRO A 81 17.03 2.61 62.59
C PRO A 81 16.88 1.69 63.81
N ASP A 82 16.61 2.27 64.98
CA ASP A 82 16.36 1.49 66.20
C ASP A 82 15.07 0.66 66.07
N LEU A 83 15.21 -0.66 66.19
CA LEU A 83 14.11 -1.62 66.09
C LEU A 83 13.56 -2.05 67.45
N ALA A 84 14.01 -1.44 68.55
CA ALA A 84 13.51 -1.74 69.90
C ALA A 84 11.98 -1.54 70.00
N SER A 85 11.45 -0.53 69.31
CA SER A 85 10.00 -0.26 69.22
C SER A 85 9.18 -1.37 68.55
N LYS A 86 9.85 -2.26 67.80
CA LYS A 86 9.26 -3.43 67.11
C LYS A 86 9.55 -4.75 67.84
N GLY A 87 10.08 -4.68 69.07
CA GLY A 87 10.43 -5.86 69.87
C GLY A 87 11.77 -6.51 69.50
N ILE A 88 12.57 -5.86 68.66
CA ILE A 88 13.91 -6.33 68.25
C ILE A 88 14.95 -5.49 69.00
N GLY A 89 15.38 -5.97 70.17
CA GLY A 89 16.38 -5.29 71.01
C GLY A 89 17.84 -5.56 70.62
N ILE A 90 18.09 -5.95 69.37
CA ILE A 90 19.41 -6.38 68.89
C ILE A 90 20.08 -5.21 68.16
N LYS A 91 21.32 -4.91 68.50
CA LYS A 91 22.10 -3.87 67.81
C LYS A 91 22.53 -4.38 66.43
N ILE A 92 22.01 -3.74 65.39
CA ILE A 92 22.36 -4.04 63.99
C ILE A 92 23.69 -3.33 63.65
N PRO A 93 24.66 -4.01 63.01
CA PRO A 93 25.91 -3.37 62.59
C PRO A 93 25.68 -2.39 61.43
N ASP A 94 26.49 -1.34 61.40
CA ASP A 94 26.51 -0.38 60.29
C ASP A 94 27.06 -1.03 59.02
N ILE A 95 26.55 -0.60 57.86
CA ILE A 95 26.96 -1.10 56.54
C ILE A 95 27.53 0.01 55.68
N THR A 96 28.49 -0.33 54.81
CA THR A 96 29.07 0.61 53.84
C THR A 96 28.44 0.39 52.48
N VAL A 97 27.82 1.42 51.91
CA VAL A 97 27.18 1.39 50.59
C VAL A 97 27.98 2.22 49.60
N SER A 98 28.30 1.64 48.45
CA SER A 98 29.08 2.30 47.41
C SER A 98 28.18 2.97 46.38
N SER A 99 28.54 4.16 45.90
CA SER A 99 27.89 4.73 44.72
C SER A 99 28.61 4.26 43.44
N ILE A 100 27.85 3.81 42.43
CA ILE A 100 28.39 3.46 41.11
C ILE A 100 29.09 4.69 40.48
N LEU A 101 28.60 5.89 40.76
CA LEU A 101 29.18 7.15 40.29
C LEU A 101 30.51 7.47 40.99
N GLU A 102 30.64 7.19 42.29
CA GLU A 102 31.91 7.35 43.01
C GLU A 102 32.95 6.33 42.55
N LYS A 103 32.56 5.06 42.36
CA LYS A 103 33.49 3.99 41.94
C LYS A 103 34.03 4.20 40.52
N THR A 104 33.31 4.96 39.68
CA THR A 104 33.69 5.17 38.27
C THR A 104 34.39 6.51 38.01
N GLN A 105 34.40 7.46 38.96
CA GLN A 105 35.00 8.81 38.81
C GLN A 105 34.59 9.59 37.55
N THR A 106 33.53 9.17 36.85
CA THR A 106 33.10 9.77 35.59
C THR A 106 31.71 10.37 35.76
N ASN A 107 31.67 11.69 35.98
CA ASN A 107 30.44 12.50 36.00
C ASN A 107 29.80 12.67 34.61
N THR A 108 30.03 11.76 33.67
CA THR A 108 29.54 11.87 32.29
C THR A 108 28.63 10.70 31.97
N LEU A 109 27.34 11.01 31.80
CA LEU A 109 26.35 10.10 31.22
C LEU A 109 26.91 9.52 29.91
N GLN A 110 26.86 8.20 29.79
CA GLN A 110 27.36 7.51 28.61
C GLN A 110 26.61 8.01 27.36
N GLU A 111 27.36 8.51 26.37
CA GLU A 111 26.79 9.09 25.16
C GLU A 111 25.95 8.06 24.40
N ALA A 112 24.75 8.46 23.95
CA ALA A 112 23.78 7.57 23.31
C ALA A 112 24.39 6.91 22.06
N ARG A 113 24.78 5.63 22.18
CA ARG A 113 25.33 4.88 21.04
C ARG A 113 24.21 4.52 20.07
N ALA A 114 24.43 4.83 18.79
CA ALA A 114 23.53 4.42 17.73
C ALA A 114 23.38 2.89 17.69
N PRO A 115 22.17 2.35 17.42
CA PRO A 115 21.94 0.92 17.37
C PRO A 115 22.83 0.28 16.31
N LEU A 116 23.65 -0.68 16.73
CA LEU A 116 24.54 -1.42 15.85
C LEU A 116 23.71 -2.32 14.94
N LEU A 117 23.51 -1.91 13.69
CA LEU A 117 23.03 -2.80 12.63
C LEU A 117 24.01 -3.98 12.56
N SER A 118 23.55 -5.18 12.92
CA SER A 118 24.39 -6.37 12.80
C SER A 118 24.87 -6.51 11.35
N SER A 119 26.13 -6.88 11.13
CA SER A 119 26.72 -6.96 9.78
C SER A 119 25.87 -7.83 8.83
N ARG A 120 25.18 -8.85 9.36
CA ARG A 120 24.27 -9.72 8.60
C ARG A 120 23.03 -8.97 8.06
N THR A 121 22.47 -8.04 8.83
CA THR A 121 21.30 -7.25 8.43
C THR A 121 21.66 -6.21 7.36
N ALA A 122 22.88 -5.67 7.40
CA ALA A 122 23.37 -4.75 6.39
C ALA A 122 23.47 -5.41 5.00
N TYR A 123 24.04 -6.62 4.91
CA TYR A 123 24.11 -7.36 3.64
C TYR A 123 22.73 -7.70 3.06
N PHE A 124 21.74 -7.99 3.92
CA PHE A 124 20.37 -8.26 3.48
C PHE A 124 19.73 -7.02 2.84
N MET A 125 19.91 -5.83 3.42
CA MET A 125 19.42 -4.58 2.82
C MET A 125 20.07 -4.31 1.46
N TYR A 126 21.39 -4.46 1.34
CA TYR A 126 22.07 -4.30 0.06
C TYR A 126 21.59 -5.31 -0.99
N GLY A 127 21.28 -6.54 -0.58
CA GLY A 127 20.69 -7.56 -1.44
C GLY A 127 19.32 -7.16 -1.98
N ILE A 128 18.43 -6.63 -1.13
CA ILE A 128 17.12 -6.13 -1.56
C ILE A 128 17.25 -4.97 -2.54
N ILE A 129 18.14 -4.02 -2.26
CA ILE A 129 18.37 -2.86 -3.11
C ILE A 129 18.88 -3.31 -4.49
N ALA A 130 19.88 -4.21 -4.52
CA ALA A 130 20.42 -4.75 -5.77
C ALA A 130 19.36 -5.52 -6.57
N ALA A 131 18.57 -6.38 -5.90
CA ALA A 131 17.48 -7.13 -6.55
C ALA A 131 16.41 -6.20 -7.14
N GLY A 132 16.06 -5.11 -6.43
CA GLY A 132 15.13 -4.09 -6.91
C GLY A 132 15.63 -3.42 -8.19
N ILE A 133 16.92 -3.05 -8.25
CA ILE A 133 17.52 -2.45 -9.45
C ILE A 133 17.48 -3.43 -10.63
N VAL A 134 17.90 -4.68 -10.41
CA VAL A 134 17.86 -5.72 -11.45
C VAL A 134 16.44 -5.94 -11.96
N PHE A 135 15.46 -5.98 -11.06
CA PHE A 135 14.05 -6.14 -11.42
C PHE A 135 13.55 -4.99 -12.31
N VAL A 136 13.89 -3.74 -11.99
CA VAL A 136 13.53 -2.57 -12.81
C VAL A 136 14.17 -2.66 -14.20
N PHE A 137 15.43 -3.07 -14.29
CA PHE A 137 16.11 -3.26 -15.58
C PHE A 137 15.43 -4.34 -16.43
N ILE A 138 15.08 -5.48 -15.84
CA ILE A 138 14.34 -6.56 -16.53
C ILE A 138 12.99 -6.04 -17.02
N LEU A 139 12.26 -5.30 -16.18
CA LEU A 139 10.96 -4.72 -16.55
C LEU A 139 11.10 -3.77 -17.75
N LEU A 140 12.10 -2.90 -17.74
CA LEU A 140 12.38 -1.98 -18.85
C LEU A 140 12.74 -2.72 -20.13
N LEU A 141 13.53 -3.80 -20.03
CA LEU A 141 13.92 -4.63 -21.17
C LEU A 141 12.71 -5.34 -21.79
N ILE A 142 11.83 -5.91 -20.95
CA ILE A 142 10.56 -6.50 -21.38
C ILE A 142 9.70 -5.44 -22.09
N ILE A 143 9.54 -4.25 -21.51
CA ILE A 143 8.77 -3.17 -22.14
C ILE A 143 9.37 -2.76 -23.48
N PHE A 144 10.69 -2.67 -23.58
CA PHE A 144 11.38 -2.33 -24.81
C PHE A 144 11.15 -3.38 -25.91
N LEU A 145 11.31 -4.67 -25.58
CA LEU A 145 11.07 -5.79 -26.49
C LEU A 145 9.59 -5.88 -26.91
N LEU A 146 8.67 -5.67 -25.97
CA LEU A 146 7.24 -5.75 -26.23
C LEU A 146 6.66 -4.43 -26.75
N LYS A 147 7.43 -3.35 -26.91
CA LYS A 147 6.91 -2.04 -27.36
C LYS A 147 6.16 -2.13 -28.69
N LYS A 148 6.66 -2.93 -29.65
CA LYS A 148 6.01 -3.19 -30.95
C LYS A 148 4.62 -3.81 -30.76
N TYR A 149 4.54 -4.84 -29.90
CA TYR A 149 3.30 -5.54 -29.58
C TYR A 149 2.34 -4.68 -28.76
N LEU A 150 2.84 -3.92 -27.79
CA LEU A 150 2.07 -3.03 -26.93
C LEU A 150 1.46 -1.88 -27.74
N TYR A 151 2.25 -1.23 -28.60
CA TYR A 151 1.75 -0.18 -29.50
C TYR A 151 0.68 -0.70 -30.45
N PHE A 152 0.84 -1.93 -30.94
CA PHE A 152 -0.13 -2.58 -31.79
C PHE A 152 -1.44 -2.92 -31.05
N PHE A 153 -1.33 -3.46 -29.84
CA PHE A 153 -2.48 -3.78 -28.99
C PHE A 153 -3.24 -2.52 -28.54
N LEU A 154 -2.53 -1.47 -28.14
CA LEU A 154 -3.11 -0.18 -27.76
C LEU A 154 -3.86 0.49 -28.92
N GLN A 155 -3.43 0.30 -30.18
CA GLN A 155 -4.15 0.81 -31.35
C GLN A 155 -5.43 0.04 -31.68
N LYS A 156 -5.52 -1.26 -31.34
CA LYS A 156 -6.73 -2.08 -31.58
C LYS A 156 -7.90 -1.67 -30.71
N LEU A 157 -7.64 -1.34 -29.45
CA LEU A 157 -8.67 -0.98 -28.48
C LEU A 157 -9.58 0.19 -28.92
N PRO A 158 -9.04 1.35 -29.36
CA PRO A 158 -9.87 2.46 -29.79
C PRO A 158 -10.59 2.16 -31.13
N ALA A 159 -9.99 1.38 -32.04
CA ALA A 159 -10.63 0.98 -33.28
C ALA A 159 -11.86 0.09 -33.04
N LYS A 160 -11.72 -0.97 -32.22
CA LYS A 160 -12.85 -1.84 -31.82
C LYS A 160 -13.95 -1.06 -31.09
N ARG A 161 -13.58 -0.12 -30.20
CA ARG A 161 -14.55 0.75 -29.51
C ARG A 161 -15.34 1.63 -30.49
N ARG A 162 -14.73 2.11 -31.58
CA ARG A 162 -15.38 2.96 -32.59
C ARG A 162 -16.31 2.17 -33.51
N VAL A 163 -15.92 0.99 -33.98
CA VAL A 163 -16.82 0.10 -34.75
C VAL A 163 -18.07 -0.26 -33.93
N ARG A 164 -17.90 -0.58 -32.64
CA ARG A 164 -19.04 -0.80 -31.73
C ARG A 164 -19.94 0.43 -31.59
N LYS A 165 -19.38 1.65 -31.55
CA LYS A 165 -20.16 2.89 -31.52
C LYS A 165 -20.95 3.08 -32.82
N PHE A 166 -20.34 2.84 -33.98
CA PHE A 166 -21.00 2.91 -35.28
C PHE A 166 -22.17 1.91 -35.36
N LYS A 167 -21.94 0.63 -35.03
CA LYS A 167 -22.97 -0.43 -34.97
C LYS A 167 -24.15 -0.03 -34.08
N LYS A 168 -23.88 0.54 -32.89
CA LYS A 168 -24.92 1.05 -31.98
C LYS A 168 -25.72 2.19 -32.62
N GLN A 169 -25.06 3.12 -33.31
CA GLN A 169 -25.72 4.24 -33.99
C GLN A 169 -26.59 3.76 -35.17
N ILE A 170 -26.08 2.86 -36.02
CA ILE A 170 -26.86 2.26 -37.11
C ILE A 170 -28.07 1.50 -36.56
N LYS A 171 -27.90 0.69 -35.50
CA LYS A 171 -29.02 0.00 -34.84
C LYS A 171 -30.09 0.97 -34.32
N LYS A 172 -29.68 2.12 -33.77
CA LYS A 172 -30.60 3.18 -33.33
C LYS A 172 -31.36 3.77 -34.52
N LEU A 173 -30.66 4.14 -35.60
CA LEU A 173 -31.25 4.69 -36.81
C LEU A 173 -32.21 3.71 -37.50
N LYS A 174 -31.90 2.41 -37.49
CA LYS A 174 -32.77 1.33 -38.00
C LYS A 174 -34.06 1.20 -37.20
N ARG A 175 -33.99 1.30 -35.86
CA ARG A 175 -35.17 1.31 -34.99
C ARG A 175 -36.03 2.55 -35.22
N GLU A 176 -35.39 3.71 -35.35
CA GLU A 176 -36.10 4.97 -35.66
C GLU A 176 -36.81 4.90 -37.02
N LEU A 177 -36.23 4.23 -38.01
CA LEU A 177 -36.86 4.03 -39.32
C LEU A 177 -38.06 3.08 -39.22
N GLY A 178 -37.92 1.94 -38.54
CA GLY A 178 -39.00 0.95 -38.39
C GLY A 178 -40.21 1.44 -37.58
N ALA A 179 -40.04 2.47 -36.75
CA ALA A 179 -41.12 3.06 -35.96
C ALA A 179 -41.86 4.20 -36.67
N ARG A 180 -41.43 4.64 -37.87
CA ARG A 180 -41.97 5.83 -38.55
C ARG A 180 -42.68 5.44 -39.85
N GLN A 181 -43.97 5.78 -39.96
CA GLN A 181 -44.76 5.65 -41.20
C GLN A 181 -44.75 6.94 -42.05
N HIS A 182 -44.61 8.12 -41.43
CA HIS A 182 -44.50 9.41 -42.11
C HIS A 182 -43.26 10.17 -41.61
N LEU A 183 -42.56 10.85 -42.51
CA LEU A 183 -41.33 11.58 -42.19
C LEU A 183 -41.55 13.09 -42.30
N ASN A 184 -41.31 13.81 -41.20
CA ASN A 184 -41.24 15.26 -41.24
C ASN A 184 -39.88 15.72 -41.79
N GLU A 185 -39.84 16.85 -42.51
CA GLU A 185 -38.61 17.35 -43.15
C GLU A 185 -37.44 17.54 -42.16
N VAL A 186 -37.74 18.04 -40.96
CA VAL A 186 -36.75 18.20 -39.87
C VAL A 186 -36.16 16.85 -39.45
N GLN A 187 -37.00 15.80 -39.39
CA GLN A 187 -36.57 14.45 -39.01
C GLN A 187 -35.71 13.81 -40.10
N ILE A 188 -36.04 14.05 -41.38
CA ILE A 188 -35.24 13.60 -42.54
C ILE A 188 -33.84 14.20 -42.47
N LYS A 189 -33.75 15.53 -42.35
CA LYS A 189 -32.47 16.24 -42.26
C LYS A 189 -31.63 15.77 -41.05
N THR A 190 -32.30 15.59 -39.91
CA THR A 190 -31.65 15.10 -38.68
C THR A 190 -31.13 13.68 -38.83
N TRP A 191 -31.90 12.80 -39.48
CA TRP A 191 -31.49 11.41 -39.73
C TRP A 191 -30.24 11.35 -40.60
N TYR A 192 -30.22 12.05 -41.74
CA TYR A 192 -29.06 12.05 -42.64
C TYR A 192 -27.82 12.65 -41.96
N LYS A 193 -27.98 13.72 -41.18
CA LYS A 193 -26.88 14.31 -40.39
C LYS A 193 -26.30 13.32 -39.38
N ASN A 194 -27.15 12.56 -38.70
CA ASN A 194 -26.73 11.55 -37.73
C ASN A 194 -26.03 10.37 -38.42
N PHE A 195 -26.57 9.91 -39.55
CA PHE A 195 -25.95 8.85 -40.35
C PHE A 195 -24.58 9.28 -40.88
N GLU A 196 -24.47 10.48 -41.45
CA GLU A 196 -23.19 11.00 -41.94
C GLU A 196 -22.16 11.13 -40.83
N ARG A 197 -22.56 11.65 -39.65
CA ARG A 197 -21.66 11.74 -38.50
C ARG A 197 -21.16 10.35 -38.09
N ALA A 198 -22.04 9.35 -38.08
CA ALA A 198 -21.69 7.98 -37.78
C ALA A 198 -20.70 7.43 -38.82
N LEU A 199 -20.97 7.63 -40.12
CA LEU A 199 -20.14 7.19 -41.22
C LEU A 199 -18.75 7.88 -41.21
N ARG A 200 -18.68 9.18 -40.90
CA ARG A 200 -17.40 9.90 -40.80
C ARG A 200 -16.54 9.42 -39.63
N VAL A 201 -17.14 9.21 -38.45
CA VAL A 201 -16.43 8.60 -37.30
C VAL A 201 -15.94 7.21 -37.65
N TYR A 202 -16.71 6.49 -38.45
CA TYR A 202 -16.35 5.18 -38.99
C TYR A 202 -15.16 5.26 -39.97
N ILE A 203 -15.19 6.13 -40.98
CA ILE A 203 -14.11 6.29 -41.98
C ILE A 203 -12.78 6.63 -41.31
N PHE A 204 -12.82 7.52 -40.30
CA PHE A 204 -11.67 7.87 -39.48
C PHE A 204 -11.15 6.68 -38.63
N SER A 205 -12.02 5.73 -38.30
CA SER A 205 -11.69 4.61 -37.42
C SER A 205 -11.04 3.43 -38.13
N SER A 206 -11.46 3.18 -39.38
CA SER A 206 -10.79 2.29 -40.32
C SER A 206 -9.45 2.89 -40.73
N ALA A 207 -8.48 2.04 -41.08
CA ALA A 207 -7.12 2.46 -41.42
C ALA A 207 -6.98 3.29 -42.72
N PHE A 208 -8.07 3.90 -43.19
CA PHE A 208 -8.11 4.76 -44.35
C PHE A 208 -7.64 6.18 -44.05
N ILE A 209 -7.47 6.63 -42.81
CA ILE A 209 -6.96 8.00 -42.55
C ILE A 209 -6.03 8.00 -41.34
N ASN A 210 -4.76 8.34 -41.57
CA ASN A 210 -3.76 8.50 -40.52
C ASN A 210 -3.98 9.85 -39.79
N LYS A 211 -4.23 9.80 -38.48
CA LYS A 211 -3.97 10.81 -37.43
C LYS A 211 -4.19 12.31 -37.73
N GLU A 212 -4.90 12.73 -38.76
CA GLU A 212 -5.33 14.12 -38.88
C GLU A 212 -6.51 14.38 -37.93
N LYS A 213 -6.53 15.54 -37.27
CA LYS A 213 -7.48 15.85 -36.20
C LYS A 213 -8.92 15.65 -36.72
N LEU A 214 -9.75 14.88 -36.00
CA LEU A 214 -11.16 14.63 -36.33
C LEU A 214 -11.94 15.90 -36.72
N ALA A 215 -11.55 17.05 -36.16
CA ALA A 215 -12.11 18.36 -36.46
C ALA A 215 -11.86 18.85 -37.91
N SER A 216 -10.71 18.55 -38.52
CA SER A 216 -10.46 18.88 -39.94
C SER A 216 -11.25 17.96 -40.86
N PHE A 217 -11.38 16.68 -40.50
CA PHE A 217 -12.14 15.70 -41.29
C PHE A 217 -13.65 15.98 -41.34
N SER A 218 -14.22 16.58 -40.29
CA SER A 218 -15.63 17.00 -40.32
C SER A 218 -15.94 18.14 -41.27
N ALA A 219 -14.92 18.92 -41.69
CA ALA A 219 -15.08 20.04 -42.61
C ALA A 219 -14.98 19.61 -44.09
N LEU A 220 -14.48 18.40 -44.38
CA LEU A 220 -14.28 17.93 -45.75
C LEU A 220 -15.60 17.68 -46.48
N THR A 221 -15.62 18.00 -47.76
CA THR A 221 -16.71 17.68 -48.70
C THR A 221 -16.72 16.19 -49.06
N TYR A 222 -17.83 15.67 -49.60
CA TYR A 222 -17.91 14.25 -49.99
C TYR A 222 -16.84 13.81 -51.00
N PRO A 223 -16.49 14.63 -52.03
CA PRO A 223 -15.39 14.29 -52.95
C PRO A 223 -14.02 14.20 -52.26
N GLU A 224 -13.73 15.11 -51.32
CA GLU A 224 -12.48 15.11 -50.56
C GLU A 224 -12.37 13.90 -49.63
N VAL A 225 -13.48 13.53 -48.97
CA VAL A 225 -13.56 12.31 -48.16
C VAL A 225 -13.30 11.08 -49.04
N ASN A 226 -13.92 11.01 -50.22
CA ASN A 226 -13.72 9.90 -51.15
C ASN A 226 -12.27 9.82 -51.65
N TYR A 227 -11.64 10.97 -51.96
CA TYR A 227 -10.23 11.04 -52.31
C TYR A 227 -9.33 10.53 -51.18
N ALA A 228 -9.56 10.97 -49.94
CA ALA A 228 -8.81 10.52 -48.77
C ALA A 228 -8.94 9.01 -48.54
N VAL A 229 -10.15 8.47 -48.69
CA VAL A 229 -10.41 7.02 -48.61
C VAL A 229 -9.66 6.28 -49.70
N LYS A 230 -9.73 6.72 -50.97
CA LYS A 230 -9.02 6.08 -52.10
C LYS A 230 -7.50 6.14 -51.97
N LYS A 231 -6.94 7.26 -51.50
CA LYS A 231 -5.50 7.46 -51.33
C LYS A 231 -4.89 6.49 -50.33
N ASN A 232 -5.63 6.17 -49.27
CA ASN A 232 -5.14 5.41 -48.13
C ASN A 232 -5.71 3.98 -48.07
N ALA A 233 -6.77 3.69 -48.82
CA ALA A 233 -7.19 2.32 -49.10
C ALA A 233 -6.09 1.64 -49.91
N LYS A 234 -5.46 0.61 -49.34
CA LYS A 234 -4.52 -0.23 -50.07
C LYS A 234 -5.25 -0.83 -51.28
N LYS A 235 -5.00 -0.24 -52.46
CA LYS A 235 -5.26 -0.61 -53.86
C LYS A 235 -6.48 -1.46 -54.30
N ASN A 236 -7.32 -2.03 -53.44
CA ASN A 236 -8.55 -2.77 -53.77
C ASN A 236 -9.39 -3.15 -52.52
N SER A 237 -9.60 -2.23 -51.57
CA SER A 237 -10.55 -2.53 -50.47
C SER A 237 -11.98 -2.32 -50.98
N GLU A 238 -12.74 -3.41 -51.09
CA GLU A 238 -14.17 -3.44 -51.36
C GLU A 238 -14.94 -2.43 -50.48
N ALA A 239 -14.48 -2.23 -49.23
CA ALA A 239 -15.03 -1.25 -48.32
C ALA A 239 -14.90 0.20 -48.82
N GLY A 240 -13.84 0.55 -49.56
CA GLY A 240 -13.68 1.88 -50.16
C GLY A 240 -14.72 2.17 -51.25
N ALA A 241 -15.05 1.18 -52.07
CA ALA A 241 -16.11 1.28 -53.07
C ALA A 241 -17.50 1.40 -52.42
N GLN A 242 -17.76 0.60 -51.37
CA GLN A 242 -18.99 0.69 -50.58
C GLN A 242 -19.15 2.06 -49.91
N ILE A 243 -18.08 2.62 -49.32
CA ILE A 243 -18.10 3.97 -48.74
C ILE A 243 -18.43 5.01 -49.81
N ALA A 244 -17.84 4.93 -51.00
CA ALA A 244 -18.11 5.87 -52.08
C ALA A 244 -19.59 5.82 -52.52
N GLN A 245 -20.16 4.62 -52.65
CA GLN A 245 -21.59 4.44 -52.95
C GLN A 245 -22.48 5.02 -51.86
N MET A 246 -22.15 4.81 -50.58
CA MET A 246 -22.90 5.38 -49.45
C MET A 246 -22.83 6.91 -49.42
N LEU A 247 -21.67 7.51 -49.73
CA LEU A 247 -21.52 8.96 -49.82
C LEU A 247 -22.37 9.55 -50.95
N GLN A 248 -22.41 8.90 -52.12
CA GLN A 248 -23.27 9.32 -53.23
C GLN A 248 -24.75 9.25 -52.85
N LYS A 249 -25.19 8.17 -52.19
CA LYS A 249 -26.57 8.04 -51.70
C LYS A 249 -26.90 9.07 -50.61
N LEU A 250 -25.94 9.43 -49.76
CA LEU A 250 -26.09 10.50 -48.78
C LEU A 250 -26.24 11.88 -49.43
N GLU A 251 -25.47 12.15 -50.47
CA GLU A 251 -25.55 13.38 -51.25
C GLU A 251 -26.91 13.52 -51.91
N LEU A 252 -27.37 12.46 -52.59
CA LEU A 252 -28.72 12.39 -53.16
C LEU A 252 -29.80 12.56 -52.09
N GLY A 253 -29.66 11.93 -50.93
CA GLY A 253 -30.62 12.03 -49.84
C GLY A 253 -30.69 13.40 -49.16
N ARG A 254 -29.57 14.13 -49.07
CA ARG A 254 -29.49 15.44 -48.39
C ARG A 254 -29.77 16.62 -49.30
N TYR A 255 -29.33 16.55 -50.55
CA TYR A 255 -29.36 17.68 -51.49
C TYR A 255 -30.24 17.42 -52.71
N GLY A 256 -30.66 16.17 -52.94
CA GLY A 256 -31.63 15.84 -53.97
C GLY A 256 -33.04 16.28 -53.59
N ASN A 257 -33.82 16.69 -54.59
CA ASN A 257 -35.21 17.09 -54.44
C ASN A 257 -36.14 15.85 -54.35
N ASN A 258 -35.96 15.05 -53.31
CA ASN A 258 -36.65 13.79 -53.10
C ASN A 258 -37.93 13.97 -52.29
N LYS A 259 -38.95 13.14 -52.54
CA LYS A 259 -40.21 13.12 -51.79
C LYS A 259 -40.15 12.09 -50.65
N GLY A 260 -41.04 12.18 -49.66
CA GLY A 260 -41.00 11.38 -48.43
C GLY A 260 -40.81 9.86 -48.61
N VAL A 261 -41.41 9.25 -49.64
CA VAL A 261 -41.25 7.82 -49.95
C VAL A 261 -39.84 7.50 -50.47
N GLU A 262 -39.27 8.37 -51.31
CA GLU A 262 -37.88 8.24 -51.79
C GLU A 262 -36.89 8.39 -50.65
N HIS A 263 -37.16 9.27 -49.67
CA HIS A 263 -36.34 9.36 -48.47
C HIS A 263 -36.36 8.08 -47.65
N LEU A 264 -37.53 7.47 -47.42
CA LEU A 264 -37.62 6.18 -46.72
C LEU A 264 -36.82 5.08 -47.44
N ARG A 265 -36.93 5.02 -48.78
CA ARG A 265 -36.18 4.08 -49.62
C ARG A 265 -34.68 4.28 -49.48
N LEU A 266 -34.19 5.51 -49.67
CA LEU A 266 -32.77 5.85 -49.55
C LEU A 266 -32.22 5.59 -48.14
N GLN A 267 -32.98 5.89 -47.09
CA GLN A 267 -32.59 5.62 -45.70
C GLN A 267 -32.45 4.11 -45.43
N LYS A 268 -33.36 3.30 -45.97
CA LYS A 268 -33.30 1.84 -45.90
C LYS A 268 -32.08 1.29 -46.64
N GLU A 269 -31.87 1.73 -47.87
CA GLU A 269 -30.70 1.33 -48.66
C GLU A 269 -29.36 1.71 -48.00
N LEU A 270 -29.30 2.84 -47.30
CA LEU A 270 -28.12 3.26 -46.53
C LEU A 270 -27.87 2.40 -45.29
N ILE A 271 -28.93 1.95 -44.60
CA ILE A 271 -28.82 1.02 -43.47
C ILE A 271 -28.36 -0.35 -43.97
N ASP A 272 -28.97 -0.86 -45.03
CA ASP A 272 -28.67 -2.19 -45.58
C ASP A 272 -27.24 -2.24 -46.14
N ALA A 273 -26.73 -1.13 -46.70
CA ALA A 273 -25.33 -1.00 -47.13
C ALA A 273 -24.33 -0.90 -45.95
N ALA A 274 -24.77 -0.54 -44.74
CA ALA A 274 -23.90 -0.41 -43.58
C ALA A 274 -23.58 -1.78 -42.92
N ASP A 275 -24.48 -2.75 -43.02
CA ASP A 275 -24.31 -4.10 -42.45
C ASP A 275 -23.12 -4.88 -43.06
N PRO A 276 -22.94 -5.00 -44.40
CA PRO A 276 -21.79 -5.68 -44.98
C PRO A 276 -20.48 -4.94 -44.68
N LEU A 277 -20.53 -3.61 -44.65
CA LEU A 277 -19.40 -2.75 -44.37
C LEU A 277 -18.89 -2.90 -42.91
N ILE A 278 -19.79 -3.15 -41.95
CA ILE A 278 -19.43 -3.51 -40.57
C ILE A 278 -18.73 -4.88 -40.54
N LEU A 279 -19.22 -5.86 -41.30
CA LEU A 279 -18.67 -7.21 -41.35
C LEU A 279 -17.26 -7.22 -41.96
N THR A 280 -17.06 -6.55 -43.10
CA THR A 280 -15.74 -6.44 -43.76
C THR A 280 -14.70 -5.87 -42.81
N LEU A 281 -15.06 -4.90 -41.96
CA LEU A 281 -14.13 -4.35 -40.98
C LEU A 281 -13.90 -5.21 -39.75
N GLU A 282 -14.90 -5.93 -39.26
CA GLU A 282 -14.68 -6.91 -38.19
C GLU A 282 -13.62 -7.92 -38.67
N THR A 283 -13.74 -8.38 -39.92
CA THR A 283 -12.76 -9.23 -40.60
C THR A 283 -11.40 -8.55 -40.79
N GLU A 284 -11.32 -7.32 -41.30
CA GLU A 284 -10.04 -6.60 -41.46
C GLU A 284 -9.33 -6.31 -40.12
N LEU A 285 -10.09 -6.05 -39.05
CA LEU A 285 -9.56 -5.84 -37.70
C LEU A 285 -9.05 -7.15 -37.06
N GLU A 286 -9.67 -8.29 -37.43
CA GLU A 286 -9.25 -9.63 -37.04
C GLU A 286 -8.06 -10.15 -37.85
N GLN A 287 -7.97 -9.84 -39.15
CA GLN A 287 -6.86 -10.26 -40.02
C GLN A 287 -5.56 -9.51 -39.76
N ARG A 288 -5.61 -8.30 -39.18
CA ARG A 288 -4.40 -7.59 -38.73
C ARG A 288 -3.69 -8.33 -37.58
N THR A 289 -4.08 -9.54 -37.16
CA THR A 289 -3.69 -10.16 -35.89
C THR A 289 -2.22 -10.43 -35.67
N LEU A 290 -1.36 -10.52 -36.69
CA LEU A 290 0.05 -10.85 -36.50
C LEU A 290 0.95 -9.84 -37.23
N PRO A 291 2.02 -9.33 -36.58
CA PRO A 291 3.13 -8.83 -37.35
C PRO A 291 3.64 -10.02 -38.17
N HIS A 292 3.57 -9.93 -39.50
CA HIS A 292 4.46 -10.75 -40.32
C HIS A 292 5.89 -10.39 -39.91
N ASP A 293 6.67 -11.43 -39.64
CA ASP A 293 8.05 -11.35 -39.18
C ASP A 293 8.90 -10.40 -40.02
#